data_AF-A0A822GLJ0-F1
#
_entry.id   AF-A0A822GLJ0-F1
#
_cell.length_a   1.000
_cell.length_b   1.000
_cell.length_c   1.000
_cell.angle_alpha   90.00
_cell.angle_beta   90.00
_cell.angle_gamma   90.00
#
_symmetry.space_group_name_H-M   'P 1'
#
loop_
_entity.id
_entity.type
_entity.pdbx_description
1 polymer ?
#
loop_
_entity_poly.entity_id
_entity_poly.type
_entity_poly.pdbx_seq_one_letter_code
_entity_poly.pdbx_strand_id
1 'polypeptide(L)'
;NCGCRNVFLLGFIPAKADSVVVLLCRQPCASQSALKDMNWDSSQWQPLIQDRWFLTWLVRIPSEQEQLHARQITAQMINRLEELWEKNPDATIMDLDKPGIDEEPQQCCLRYEDAYQYQNIFGPLVKMEADDDKKLKESQTQENISVRWDMGLNKKRLAYFYLPKANEGKKL
;
A
#
# COMPACT_ATOMS: atom_id res chain seq x y z
N ASN A 1 17.23 16.94 10.34
CA ASN A 1 16.39 17.92 9.61
C ASN A 1 14.91 17.88 9.99
N CYS A 2 14.09 16.88 9.66
CA CYS A 2 12.65 16.90 9.99
C CYS A 2 12.12 15.74 10.85
N GLY A 3 12.95 14.73 11.15
CA GLY A 3 12.55 13.57 11.96
C GLY A 3 11.60 12.58 11.28
N CYS A 4 11.32 12.73 9.98
CA CYS A 4 10.48 11.81 9.23
C CYS A 4 11.05 10.38 9.24
N ARG A 5 10.17 9.40 9.43
CA ARG A 5 10.51 7.97 9.53
C ARG A 5 10.04 7.13 8.34
N ASN A 6 9.44 7.75 7.34
CA ASN A 6 8.97 7.05 6.15
C ASN A 6 10.15 6.64 5.26
N VAL A 7 10.54 5.36 5.31
CA VAL A 7 11.68 4.80 4.57
C VAL A 7 11.58 4.99 3.05
N PHE A 8 10.38 5.10 2.48
CA PHE A 8 10.17 5.34 1.04
C PHE A 8 10.53 6.76 0.61
N LEU A 9 10.58 7.70 1.56
CA LEU A 9 11.00 9.09 1.32
C LEU A 9 12.46 9.33 1.71
N LEU A 10 13.05 8.42 2.49
CA LEU A 10 14.40 8.56 3.01
C LEU A 10 15.45 8.09 2.00
N GLY A 11 16.60 8.75 2.05
CA GLY A 11 17.80 8.41 1.32
C GLY A 11 19.03 8.93 2.03
N PHE A 12 20.19 8.71 1.46
CA PHE A 12 21.46 9.16 2.00
C PHE A 12 22.22 10.05 1.00
N ILE A 13 23.07 10.94 1.53
CA ILE A 13 24.08 11.67 0.77
C ILE A 13 25.44 11.32 1.38
N PRO A 14 26.41 10.83 0.59
CA PRO A 14 27.75 10.53 1.08
C PRO A 14 28.58 11.82 1.24
N ALA A 15 29.46 11.82 2.23
CA ALA A 15 30.40 12.92 2.40
C ALA A 15 31.61 12.82 1.47
N LYS A 16 32.08 13.96 0.94
CA LYS A 16 33.20 14.02 -0.02
C LYS A 16 34.55 13.66 0.60
N ALA A 17 34.72 13.82 1.92
CA ALA A 17 36.01 13.70 2.59
C ALA A 17 36.01 12.77 3.81
N ASP A 18 34.85 12.48 4.39
CA ASP A 18 34.71 11.61 5.56
C ASP A 18 33.88 10.37 5.18
N SER A 19 34.10 9.24 5.84
CA SER A 19 33.32 8.00 5.66
C SER A 19 31.89 8.11 6.25
N VAL A 20 31.33 9.32 6.26
CA VAL A 20 30.07 9.67 6.93
C VAL A 20 28.98 9.80 5.88
N VAL A 21 27.81 9.25 6.20
CA VAL A 21 26.59 9.40 5.42
C VAL A 21 25.53 10.11 6.26
N VAL A 22 24.71 10.95 5.63
CA VAL A 22 23.57 11.61 6.29
C VAL A 22 22.26 11.10 5.72
N LEU A 23 21.29 10.79 6.58
CA LEU A 23 19.95 10.37 6.18
C LEU A 23 19.00 11.56 6.08
N LEU A 24 18.39 11.74 4.90
CA LEU A 24 17.51 12.87 4.59
C LEU A 24 16.34 12.45 3.72
N CYS A 25 15.20 13.11 3.89
CA CYS A 25 14.07 12.98 2.96
C CYS A 25 14.45 13.53 1.58
N ARG A 26 13.96 12.90 0.52
CA ARG A 26 14.14 13.35 -0.87
C ARG A 26 13.70 14.81 -1.06
N GLN A 27 12.54 15.16 -0.52
CA GLN A 27 12.00 16.52 -0.47
C GLN A 27 11.30 16.74 0.88
N PRO A 28 11.37 17.95 1.45
CA PRO A 28 12.19 19.08 1.04
C PRO A 28 13.65 19.00 1.55
N CYS A 29 13.99 18.01 2.37
CA CYS A 29 15.22 18.00 3.17
C CYS A 29 16.52 17.86 2.37
N ALA A 30 16.51 17.12 1.26
CA ALA A 30 17.66 16.98 0.36
C ALA A 30 17.67 18.00 -0.78
N SER A 31 16.80 19.02 -0.75
CA SER A 31 16.82 20.10 -1.73
C SER A 31 18.03 21.02 -1.52
N GLN A 32 18.57 21.59 -2.60
CA GLN A 32 19.73 22.52 -2.52
C GLN A 32 19.46 23.70 -1.60
N SER A 33 18.23 24.21 -1.55
CA SER A 33 17.85 25.32 -0.67
C SER A 33 17.93 24.96 0.82
N ALA A 34 17.65 23.71 1.19
CA ALA A 34 17.71 23.21 2.56
C ALA A 34 19.13 22.80 3.01
N LEU A 35 20.08 22.68 2.07
CA LEU A 35 21.44 22.17 2.31
C LEU A 35 22.54 23.23 2.20
N LYS A 36 22.20 24.49 1.91
CA LYS A 36 23.17 25.57 1.62
C LYS A 36 24.26 25.75 2.67
N ASP A 37 23.96 25.51 3.95
CA ASP A 37 24.90 25.73 5.05
C ASP A 37 25.83 24.53 5.34
N MET A 38 25.59 23.37 4.69
CA MET A 38 26.21 22.10 5.08
C MET A 38 27.14 21.50 4.00
N ASN A 39 27.34 22.21 2.87
CA ASN A 39 28.21 21.81 1.75
C ASN A 39 27.92 20.40 1.17
N TRP A 40 26.71 19.88 1.38
CA TRP A 40 26.28 18.59 0.83
C TRP A 40 25.78 18.75 -0.60
N ASP A 41 26.21 17.85 -1.48
CA ASP A 41 25.77 17.83 -2.87
C ASP A 41 24.44 17.09 -3.00
N SER A 42 23.35 17.84 -3.19
CA SER A 42 22.00 17.26 -3.34
C SER A 42 21.89 16.28 -4.51
N SER A 43 22.75 16.39 -5.52
CA SER A 43 22.72 15.50 -6.69
C SER A 43 23.16 14.08 -6.36
N GLN A 44 23.87 13.90 -5.25
CA GLN A 44 24.37 12.60 -4.78
C GLN A 44 23.37 11.87 -3.87
N TRP A 45 22.15 12.40 -3.72
CA TRP A 45 21.12 11.74 -2.94
C TRP A 45 20.72 10.41 -3.59
N GLN A 46 20.73 9.35 -2.79
CA GLN A 46 20.30 8.02 -3.20
C GLN A 46 19.26 7.45 -2.23
N PRO A 47 18.22 6.74 -2.70
CA PRO A 47 17.17 6.20 -1.84
C PRO A 47 17.70 5.08 -0.95
N LEU A 48 17.07 4.87 0.21
CA LEU A 48 17.39 3.72 1.08
C LEU A 48 16.89 2.39 0.54
N ILE A 49 15.87 2.43 -0.32
CA ILE A 49 15.29 1.27 -0.98
C ILE A 49 15.64 1.35 -2.46
N GLN A 50 16.32 0.33 -2.96
CA GLN A 50 16.68 0.17 -4.36
C GLN A 50 16.35 -1.27 -4.77
N ASP A 51 15.79 -1.47 -5.96
CA ASP A 51 15.44 -2.80 -6.48
C ASP A 51 14.54 -3.63 -5.53
N ARG A 52 13.66 -2.93 -4.79
CA ARG A 52 12.69 -3.49 -3.83
C ARG A 52 13.27 -4.06 -2.53
N TRP A 53 14.53 -3.76 -2.20
CA TRP A 53 15.12 -4.07 -0.90
C TRP A 53 15.93 -2.89 -0.35
N PHE A 54 16.34 -2.98 0.92
CA PHE A 54 17.22 -2.01 1.55
C PHE A 54 18.66 -2.12 1.02
N LEU A 55 19.41 -1.01 1.10
CA LEU A 55 20.84 -1.02 0.83
C LEU A 55 21.59 -2.04 1.71
N THR A 56 22.52 -2.78 1.13
CA THR A 56 23.19 -3.94 1.76
C THR A 56 24.07 -3.59 2.96
N TRP A 57 24.59 -2.36 3.00
CA TRP A 57 25.36 -1.84 4.13
C TRP A 57 24.46 -1.43 5.31
N LEU A 58 23.16 -1.17 5.05
CA LEU A 58 22.17 -0.82 6.06
C LEU A 58 21.49 -2.08 6.60
N VAL A 59 21.08 -2.98 5.71
CA VAL A 59 20.48 -4.28 6.04
C VAL A 59 21.20 -5.35 5.23
N ARG A 60 21.85 -6.28 5.92
CA ARG A 60 22.57 -7.38 5.26
C ARG A 60 21.60 -8.29 4.54
N ILE A 61 21.95 -8.69 3.33
CA ILE A 61 21.20 -9.71 2.58
C ILE A 61 21.63 -11.09 3.12
N PRO A 62 20.69 -11.96 3.51
CA PRO A 62 21.01 -13.33 3.89
C PRO A 62 21.71 -14.07 2.75
N SER A 63 22.68 -14.93 3.09
CA SER A 63 23.37 -15.80 2.13
C SER A 63 22.43 -16.81 1.48
N GLU A 64 22.83 -17.39 0.35
CA GLU A 64 22.03 -18.42 -0.34
C GLU A 64 21.72 -19.62 0.56
N GLN A 65 22.67 -20.04 1.40
CA GLN A 65 22.47 -21.14 2.35
C GLN A 65 21.40 -20.80 3.41
N GLU A 66 21.42 -19.58 3.93
CA GLU A 66 20.40 -19.11 4.88
C GLU A 66 19.02 -19.01 4.22
N GLN A 67 18.95 -18.55 2.97
CA GLN A 67 17.71 -18.47 2.21
C GLN A 67 17.13 -19.86 1.89
N LEU A 68 17.99 -20.85 1.58
CA LEU A 68 17.56 -22.23 1.34
C LEU A 68 17.05 -22.91 2.62
N HIS A 69 17.66 -22.59 3.76
CA HIS A 69 17.22 -23.13 5.07
C HIS A 69 15.98 -22.41 5.62
N ALA A 70 15.67 -21.21 5.12
CA ALA A 70 14.45 -20.51 5.48
C ALA A 70 13.21 -21.24 4.95
N ARG A 71 12.07 -20.97 5.58
CA ARG A 71 10.79 -21.48 5.11
C ARG A 71 10.50 -20.88 3.74
N GLN A 72 10.30 -21.75 2.74
CA GLN A 72 9.95 -21.33 1.39
C GLN A 72 8.49 -20.85 1.38
N ILE A 73 8.29 -19.56 1.13
CA ILE A 73 6.98 -18.93 1.09
C ILE A 73 6.75 -18.34 -0.31
N THR A 74 5.58 -18.61 -0.87
CA THR A 74 5.19 -18.09 -2.19
C THR A 74 4.53 -16.72 -2.07
N ALA A 75 4.49 -15.94 -3.17
CA ALA A 75 3.81 -14.65 -3.18
C ALA A 75 2.31 -14.75 -2.81
N GLN A 76 1.63 -15.82 -3.23
CA GLN A 76 0.24 -16.08 -2.87
C GLN A 76 0.09 -16.30 -1.35
N MET A 77 0.99 -17.05 -0.73
CA MET A 77 0.98 -17.27 0.72
C MET A 77 1.23 -15.97 1.49
N ILE A 78 2.12 -15.09 1.00
CA ILE A 78 2.36 -13.77 1.61
C ILE A 78 1.08 -12.93 1.58
N ASN A 79 0.42 -12.83 0.43
CA ASN A 79 -0.81 -12.03 0.30
C ASN A 79 -1.90 -12.52 1.26
N ARG A 80 -2.13 -13.85 1.30
CA ARG A 80 -3.13 -14.45 2.19
C ARG A 80 -2.79 -14.24 3.66
N LEU A 81 -1.51 -14.29 4.04
CA LEU A 81 -1.09 -14.07 5.42
C LEU A 81 -1.28 -12.61 5.84
N GLU A 82 -0.94 -11.65 4.98
CA GLU A 82 -1.17 -10.21 5.20
C GLU A 82 -2.68 -9.91 5.37
N GLU A 83 -3.54 -10.50 4.55
CA GLU A 83 -5.00 -10.39 4.71
C GLU A 83 -5.51 -10.98 6.03
N LEU A 84 -4.91 -12.10 6.47
CA LEU A 84 -5.26 -12.72 7.75
C LEU A 84 -4.85 -11.83 8.93
N TRP A 85 -3.69 -11.17 8.83
CA TRP A 85 -3.19 -10.24 9.85
C TRP A 85 -4.07 -9.00 10.04
N GLU A 86 -4.88 -8.59 9.06
CA GLU A 86 -5.89 -7.53 9.26
C GLU A 86 -6.87 -7.86 10.40
N LYS A 87 -7.16 -9.16 10.60
CA LYS A 87 -8.14 -9.66 11.59
C LYS A 87 -7.48 -10.31 12.79
N ASN A 88 -6.34 -10.95 12.59
CA ASN A 88 -5.61 -11.67 13.62
C ASN A 88 -4.09 -11.45 13.47
N PRO A 89 -3.51 -10.46 14.17
CA PRO A 89 -2.09 -10.13 14.07
C PRO A 89 -1.13 -11.27 14.44
N ASP A 90 -1.58 -12.23 15.25
CA ASP A 90 -0.76 -13.36 15.71
C ASP A 90 -0.84 -14.59 14.79
N ALA A 91 -1.51 -14.46 13.64
CA ALA A 91 -1.64 -15.58 12.70
C ALA A 91 -0.31 -15.99 12.10
N THR A 92 -0.19 -17.29 11.83
CA THR A 92 1.00 -17.92 11.28
C THR A 92 0.70 -18.54 9.93
N ILE A 93 1.76 -18.90 9.19
CA ILE A 93 1.62 -19.61 7.92
C ILE A 93 0.82 -20.92 8.05
N MET A 94 0.83 -21.58 9.23
CA MET A 94 0.05 -22.81 9.46
C MET A 94 -1.45 -22.55 9.50
N ASP A 95 -1.87 -21.31 9.77
CA ASP A 95 -3.28 -20.94 9.78
C ASP A 95 -3.84 -20.81 8.36
N LEU A 96 -2.99 -20.71 7.33
CA LEU A 96 -3.41 -20.72 5.92
C LEU A 96 -3.99 -22.07 5.48
N ASP A 97 -3.55 -23.17 6.10
CA ASP A 97 -4.00 -24.53 5.74
C ASP A 97 -5.37 -24.90 6.36
N LYS A 98 -6.02 -23.97 7.07
CA LYS A 98 -7.33 -24.25 7.70
C LYS A 98 -8.42 -24.32 6.63
N PRO A 99 -9.20 -25.41 6.57
CA PRO A 99 -10.30 -25.55 5.63
C PRO A 99 -11.34 -24.44 5.85
N GLY A 100 -11.72 -23.76 4.77
CA GLY A 100 -12.64 -22.61 4.79
C GLY A 100 -12.00 -21.24 4.57
N ILE A 101 -10.66 -21.16 4.50
CA ILE A 101 -9.93 -19.94 4.07
C ILE A 101 -9.75 -19.92 2.54
N ASP A 102 -9.82 -21.09 1.91
CA ASP A 102 -9.63 -21.27 0.47
C ASP A 102 -10.83 -21.96 -0.17
N GLU A 103 -11.68 -21.18 -0.82
CA GLU A 103 -12.20 -21.58 -2.12
C GLU A 103 -11.97 -20.40 -3.06
N GLU A 104 -10.85 -20.43 -3.81
CA GLU A 104 -10.75 -19.57 -4.98
C GLU A 104 -11.98 -19.82 -5.86
N PRO A 105 -12.70 -18.76 -6.25
CA PRO A 105 -13.95 -18.93 -6.97
C PRO A 105 -13.73 -19.72 -8.26
N GLN A 106 -14.65 -20.61 -8.56
CA GLN A 106 -14.60 -21.38 -9.79
C GLN A 106 -14.60 -20.44 -11.00
N GLN A 107 -13.77 -20.74 -12.00
CA GLN A 107 -13.69 -19.93 -13.23
C GLN A 107 -14.99 -20.00 -14.04
N CYS A 108 -15.32 -18.87 -14.69
CA CYS A 108 -16.47 -18.81 -15.59
C CYS A 108 -16.33 -19.80 -16.75
N CYS A 109 -17.43 -20.48 -17.06
CA CYS A 109 -17.51 -21.46 -18.14
C CYS A 109 -18.24 -20.84 -19.35
N LEU A 110 -17.97 -21.32 -20.56
CA LEU A 110 -18.71 -20.89 -21.76
C LEU A 110 -20.12 -21.52 -21.84
N ARG A 111 -20.33 -22.64 -21.14
CA ARG A 111 -21.60 -23.37 -21.06
C ARG A 111 -21.80 -23.86 -19.63
N TYR A 112 -23.05 -23.85 -19.19
CA TYR A 112 -23.47 -24.27 -17.86
C TYR A 112 -24.49 -25.40 -17.99
N GLU A 113 -24.46 -26.36 -17.07
CA GLU A 113 -25.37 -27.51 -17.01
C GLU A 113 -26.79 -27.06 -16.63
N ASP A 114 -26.91 -26.13 -15.69
CA ASP A 114 -28.18 -25.53 -15.27
C ASP A 114 -27.99 -24.13 -14.66
N ALA A 115 -29.11 -23.51 -14.25
CA ALA A 115 -29.10 -22.20 -13.62
C ALA A 115 -28.47 -22.19 -12.22
N TYR A 116 -28.47 -23.33 -11.52
CA TYR A 116 -27.85 -23.45 -10.19
C TYR A 116 -26.33 -23.42 -10.31
N GLN A 117 -25.75 -24.12 -11.29
CA GLN A 117 -24.32 -24.06 -11.58
C GLN A 117 -23.90 -22.63 -11.96
N TYR A 118 -24.68 -21.93 -12.77
CA TYR A 118 -24.44 -20.52 -13.09
C TYR A 118 -24.44 -19.65 -11.82
N GLN A 119 -25.46 -19.79 -10.96
CA GLN A 119 -25.57 -19.06 -9.70
C GLN A 119 -24.39 -19.36 -8.76
N ASN A 120 -23.99 -20.62 -8.63
CA ASN A 120 -22.92 -21.05 -7.74
C ASN A 120 -21.55 -20.51 -8.21
N ILE A 121 -21.34 -20.35 -9.52
CA ILE A 121 -20.10 -19.78 -10.07
C ILE A 121 -20.10 -18.25 -9.98
N PHE A 122 -21.18 -17.59 -10.40
CA PHE A 122 -21.24 -16.11 -10.41
C PHE A 122 -21.52 -15.48 -9.04
N GLY A 123 -22.23 -16.17 -8.15
CA GLY A 123 -22.59 -15.66 -6.82
C GLY A 123 -21.38 -15.20 -6.00
N PRO A 124 -20.34 -16.06 -5.84
CA PRO A 124 -19.09 -15.68 -5.18
C PRO A 124 -18.38 -14.51 -5.86
N LEU A 125 -18.34 -14.49 -7.21
CA LEU A 125 -17.72 -13.40 -7.99
C LEU A 125 -18.37 -12.05 -7.70
N VAL A 126 -19.70 -11.99 -7.74
CA VAL A 126 -20.47 -10.78 -7.42
C VAL A 126 -20.26 -10.36 -5.98
N LYS A 127 -20.17 -11.33 -5.05
CA LYS A 127 -19.91 -11.06 -3.65
C LYS A 127 -18.53 -10.44 -3.43
N MET A 128 -17.47 -10.95 -4.06
CA MET A 128 -16.13 -10.37 -3.94
C MET A 128 -16.08 -8.94 -4.49
N GLU A 129 -16.67 -8.69 -5.66
CA GLU A 129 -16.76 -7.32 -6.21
C GLU A 129 -17.54 -6.39 -5.27
N ALA A 130 -18.63 -6.88 -4.66
CA ALA A 130 -19.40 -6.11 -3.70
C ALA A 130 -18.62 -5.81 -2.41
N ASP A 131 -17.86 -6.77 -1.91
CA ASP A 131 -16.99 -6.61 -0.73
C ASP A 131 -15.84 -5.63 -1.03
N ASP A 132 -15.25 -5.70 -2.23
CA ASP A 132 -14.21 -4.79 -2.71
C ASP A 132 -14.75 -3.37 -2.92
N ASP A 133 -15.90 -3.18 -3.58
CA ASP A 133 -16.53 -1.87 -3.73
C ASP A 133 -16.88 -1.29 -2.35
N LYS A 134 -17.40 -2.10 -1.42
CA LYS A 134 -17.68 -1.66 -0.06
C LYS A 134 -16.43 -1.14 0.63
N LYS A 135 -15.33 -1.91 0.65
CA LYS A 135 -14.04 -1.47 1.22
C LYS A 135 -13.53 -0.19 0.54
N LEU A 136 -13.61 -0.12 -0.79
CA LEU A 136 -13.20 1.05 -1.55
C LEU A 136 -14.00 2.29 -1.18
N LYS A 137 -15.33 2.18 -1.07
CA LYS A 137 -16.20 3.30 -0.68
C LYS A 137 -15.94 3.75 0.75
N GLU A 138 -15.76 2.80 1.67
CA GLU A 138 -15.46 3.09 3.08
C GLU A 138 -14.10 3.80 3.24
N SER A 139 -13.11 3.44 2.43
CA SER A 139 -11.78 4.09 2.41
C SER A 139 -11.79 5.54 1.91
N GLN A 140 -12.83 5.96 1.19
CA GLN A 140 -12.94 7.30 0.60
C GLN A 140 -13.48 8.36 1.57
N THR A 141 -13.65 8.01 2.85
CA THR A 141 -14.10 8.93 3.90
C THR A 141 -13.20 10.18 3.95
N GLN A 142 -13.82 11.37 3.90
CA GLN A 142 -13.13 12.65 4.01
C GLN A 142 -13.51 13.35 5.32
N GLU A 143 -12.50 13.79 6.06
CA GLU A 143 -12.68 14.52 7.31
C GLU A 143 -12.43 16.02 7.11
N ASN A 144 -12.87 16.84 8.08
CA ASN A 144 -12.66 18.30 8.09
C ASN A 144 -13.24 19.04 6.86
N ILE A 145 -14.44 18.63 6.44
CA ILE A 145 -15.14 19.24 5.31
C ILE A 145 -15.89 20.50 5.76
N SER A 146 -15.61 21.64 5.12
CA SER A 146 -16.41 22.87 5.27
C SER A 146 -17.69 22.76 4.44
N VAL A 147 -18.85 22.88 5.10
CA VAL A 147 -20.17 22.78 4.46
C VAL A 147 -20.88 24.14 4.47
N ARG A 148 -21.35 24.57 3.30
CA ARG A 148 -22.29 25.69 3.14
C ARG A 148 -23.70 25.16 2.94
N TRP A 149 -24.64 25.58 3.79
CA TRP A 149 -26.05 25.18 3.72
C TRP A 149 -26.90 26.18 2.96
N ASP A 150 -27.92 25.69 2.26
CA ASP A 150 -28.90 26.50 1.53
C ASP A 150 -30.27 25.80 1.47
N MET A 151 -31.31 26.50 1.02
CA MET A 151 -32.65 25.96 0.79
C MET A 151 -33.03 26.08 -0.68
N GLY A 152 -33.19 24.93 -1.35
CA GLY A 152 -33.65 24.91 -2.73
C GLY A 152 -35.07 25.44 -2.87
N LEU A 153 -35.43 25.90 -4.07
CA LEU A 153 -36.78 26.37 -4.39
C LEU A 153 -37.86 25.28 -4.17
N ASN A 154 -37.45 24.02 -4.21
CA ASN A 154 -38.26 22.85 -3.85
C ASN A 154 -38.36 22.60 -2.33
N LYS A 155 -37.90 23.54 -1.49
CA LYS A 155 -37.83 23.47 -0.03
C LYS A 155 -36.94 22.34 0.53
N LYS A 156 -36.08 21.72 -0.29
CA LYS A 156 -35.08 20.75 0.19
C LYS A 156 -33.82 21.48 0.67
N ARG A 157 -33.21 20.98 1.75
CA ARG A 157 -31.91 21.48 2.24
C ARG A 157 -30.82 21.05 1.26
N LEU A 158 -29.94 21.98 0.92
CA LEU A 158 -28.78 21.77 0.07
C LEU A 158 -27.51 21.94 0.90
N ALA A 159 -26.54 21.05 0.68
CA ALA A 159 -25.21 21.11 1.27
C ALA A 159 -24.18 21.24 0.15
N TYR A 160 -23.40 22.32 0.17
CA TYR A 160 -22.30 22.53 -0.75
C TYR A 160 -20.99 22.32 -0.01
N PHE A 161 -20.10 21.51 -0.56
CA PHE A 161 -18.78 21.24 0.00
C PHE A 161 -17.80 20.85 -1.11
N TYR A 162 -16.50 20.99 -0.83
CA TYR A 162 -15.41 20.61 -1.73
C TYR A 162 -14.70 19.36 -1.20
N LEU A 163 -14.41 18.40 -2.08
CA LEU A 163 -13.66 17.18 -1.74
C LEU A 163 -12.24 17.26 -2.31
N PRO A 164 -11.20 17.49 -1.48
CA PRO A 164 -9.83 17.70 -1.96
C PRO A 164 -9.26 16.49 -2.69
N LYS A 165 -9.54 15.27 -2.20
CA LYS A 165 -8.97 14.01 -2.70
C LYS A 165 -9.71 13.40 -3.90
N ALA A 166 -10.86 13.96 -4.32
CA ALA A 166 -11.67 13.38 -5.39
C ALA A 166 -11.18 13.75 -6.81
N ASN A 167 -10.38 14.82 -6.95
CA ASN A 167 -9.92 15.32 -8.25
C ASN A 167 -8.56 14.75 -8.72
N GLU A 168 -7.85 13.98 -7.90
CA GLU A 168 -6.65 13.23 -8.31
C GLU A 168 -7.04 11.87 -8.92
N GLY A 169 -7.87 11.92 -9.97
CA GLY A 169 -8.43 10.76 -10.63
C GLY A 169 -7.38 9.70 -10.99
N LYS A 170 -7.74 8.44 -10.70
CA LYS A 170 -7.10 7.19 -11.12
C LYS A 170 -6.46 7.34 -12.51
N LYS A 171 -5.13 7.50 -12.56
CA LYS A 171 -4.36 7.15 -13.76
C LYS A 171 -4.32 5.63 -13.80
N LEU A 172 -5.16 5.06 -14.67
CA LEU A 172 -4.92 3.73 -15.24
C LEU A 172 -3.59 3.74 -15.99
#